data_AF-A0A520ECJ3-F1
#
_entry.id   AF-A0A520ECJ3-F1
#
_cell.length_a   1.000
_cell.length_b   1.000
_cell.length_c   1.000
_cell.angle_alpha   90.00
_cell.angle_beta   90.00
_cell.angle_gamma   90.00
#
_symmetry.space_group_name_H-M   'P 1'
#
loop_
_entity.id
_entity.type
_entity.pdbx_description
1 polymer ?
#
loop_
_entity_poly.entity_id
_entity_poly.type
_entity_poly.pdbx_seq_one_letter_code
_entity_poly.pdbx_strand_id
1 'polypeptide(L)'
;TQDGVPVPLAVENIAALFDWPENQLTESEFLAELVERTDVSLVLDIANVYANALNRGRDPWTELERLPLDRIAYCHIAGGTVRGGIYHDTHTAPVPDEVLELLRTFAMAGHRTPLMLERDGHYPPEAELLAELDAIADAAGLDRITGVRTSGYAR
;
A
#
# COMPACT_ATOMS: atom_id res chain seq x y z
N THR A 1 4.82 -7.12 23.06
CA THR A 1 3.70 -7.67 22.26
C THR A 1 2.43 -6.91 22.61
N GLN A 2 1.26 -7.29 22.10
CA GLN A 2 -0.02 -6.58 22.30
C GLN A 2 -0.27 -6.11 23.74
N ASP A 3 0.11 -6.90 24.75
CA ASP A 3 -0.02 -6.57 26.18
C ASP A 3 0.77 -5.31 26.61
N GLY A 4 1.70 -4.84 25.79
CA GLY A 4 2.54 -3.66 26.04
C GLY A 4 2.03 -2.37 25.41
N VAL A 5 0.98 -2.41 24.57
CA VAL A 5 0.42 -1.24 23.90
C VAL A 5 -1.11 -1.22 23.99
N PRO A 6 -1.74 -0.06 24.26
CA PRO A 6 -3.20 0.03 24.45
C PRO A 6 -3.98 0.11 23.12
N VAL A 7 -3.31 -0.06 21.98
CA VAL A 7 -3.89 0.07 20.64
C VAL A 7 -3.75 -1.25 19.88
N PRO A 8 -4.64 -1.54 18.91
CA PRO A 8 -4.52 -2.73 18.07
C PRO A 8 -3.18 -2.75 17.31
N LEU A 9 -2.64 -3.95 17.11
CA LEU A 9 -1.51 -4.15 16.22
C LEU A 9 -2.01 -4.38 14.78
N ALA A 10 -1.26 -3.82 13.83
CA ALA A 10 -1.40 -4.12 12.42
C ALA A 10 -0.07 -4.62 11.85
N VAL A 11 -0.13 -5.52 10.89
CA VAL A 11 1.02 -6.08 10.17
C VAL A 11 0.90 -5.78 8.68
N GLU A 12 2.03 -5.60 8.04
CA GLU A 12 2.12 -5.14 6.65
C GLU A 12 2.61 -6.27 5.72
N ASN A 13 2.07 -6.33 4.50
CA ASN A 13 2.62 -7.16 3.44
C ASN A 13 3.92 -6.55 2.90
N ILE A 14 4.90 -7.38 2.54
CA ILE A 14 6.26 -6.91 2.28
C ILE A 14 6.63 -7.03 0.80
N ALA A 15 7.52 -6.17 0.29
CA ALA A 15 8.20 -6.43 -0.98
C ALA A 15 9.21 -7.59 -0.84
N ALA A 16 8.85 -8.77 -1.32
CA ALA A 16 9.69 -9.97 -1.31
C ALA A 16 10.41 -10.17 -2.66
N LEU A 17 11.74 -10.02 -2.66
CA LEU A 17 12.59 -10.18 -3.85
C LEU A 17 12.89 -11.63 -4.24
N PHE A 18 12.66 -12.58 -3.34
CA PHE A 18 12.85 -14.00 -3.60
C PHE A 18 11.75 -14.80 -2.92
N ASP A 19 11.44 -15.95 -3.49
CA ASP A 19 10.59 -16.95 -2.85
C ASP A 19 11.45 -17.87 -2.01
N TRP A 20 10.97 -18.20 -0.81
CA TRP A 20 11.61 -19.22 -0.01
C TRP A 20 11.37 -20.60 -0.65
N PRO A 21 12.40 -21.42 -0.94
CA PRO A 21 12.23 -22.65 -1.72
C PRO A 21 11.27 -23.67 -1.09
N GLU A 22 11.18 -23.70 0.24
CA GLU A 22 10.29 -24.59 0.98
C GLU A 22 9.06 -23.87 1.57
N ASN A 23 8.58 -22.80 0.92
CA ASN A 23 7.36 -22.13 1.37
C ASN A 23 6.17 -23.11 1.35
N GLN A 24 5.36 -23.08 2.41
CA GLN A 24 4.17 -23.92 2.54
C GLN A 24 2.88 -23.14 2.25
N LEU A 25 2.97 -21.81 2.28
CA LEU A 25 1.88 -20.87 2.11
C LEU A 25 2.34 -19.77 1.14
N THR A 26 1.41 -19.29 0.32
CA THR A 26 1.51 -18.00 -0.37
C THR A 26 1.48 -16.86 0.65
N GLU A 27 1.90 -15.65 0.25
CA GLU A 27 1.80 -14.46 1.11
C GLU A 27 0.36 -14.23 1.60
N SER A 28 -0.62 -14.37 0.71
CA SER A 28 -2.04 -14.21 1.05
C SER A 28 -2.53 -15.27 2.05
N GLU A 29 -2.15 -16.53 1.87
CA GLU A 29 -2.51 -17.60 2.82
C GLU A 29 -1.86 -17.38 4.18
N PHE A 30 -0.58 -16.97 4.19
CA PHE A 30 0.14 -16.65 5.41
C PHE A 30 -0.52 -15.49 6.17
N LEU A 31 -0.86 -14.40 5.49
CA LEU A 31 -1.50 -13.24 6.11
C LEU A 31 -2.92 -13.56 6.58
N ALA A 32 -3.69 -14.35 5.83
CA ALA A 32 -5.02 -14.79 6.25
C ALA A 32 -4.96 -15.63 7.54
N GLU A 33 -4.07 -16.62 7.59
CA GLU A 33 -3.85 -17.45 8.79
C GLU A 33 -3.33 -16.64 9.98
N LEU A 34 -2.44 -15.66 9.74
CA LEU A 34 -1.93 -14.77 10.77
C LEU A 34 -3.04 -13.94 11.38
N VAL A 35 -3.85 -13.31 10.54
CA VAL A 35 -4.97 -12.48 10.97
C VAL A 35 -6.03 -13.31 11.71
N GLU A 36 -6.38 -14.48 11.20
CA GLU A 36 -7.35 -15.38 11.86
C GLU A 36 -6.87 -15.82 13.25
N ARG A 37 -5.59 -16.16 13.40
CA ARG A 37 -5.05 -16.73 14.65
C ARG A 37 -4.71 -15.68 15.71
N THR A 38 -4.46 -14.44 15.31
CA THR A 38 -3.95 -13.39 16.21
C THR A 38 -4.87 -12.18 16.35
N ASP A 39 -5.89 -12.09 15.50
CA ASP A 39 -6.83 -10.97 15.43
C ASP A 39 -6.20 -9.61 15.10
N VAL A 40 -4.96 -9.59 14.59
CA VAL A 40 -4.32 -8.36 14.10
C VAL A 40 -5.07 -7.77 12.90
N SER A 41 -4.89 -6.47 12.68
CA SER A 41 -5.30 -5.81 11.44
C SER A 41 -4.18 -5.88 10.40
N LEU A 42 -4.48 -5.48 9.16
CA LEU A 42 -3.48 -5.31 8.11
C LEU A 42 -3.22 -3.83 7.82
N VAL A 43 -1.95 -3.50 7.61
CA VAL A 43 -1.56 -2.36 6.77
C VAL A 43 -1.37 -2.92 5.37
N LEU A 44 -2.20 -2.49 4.42
CA LEU A 44 -2.05 -2.94 3.03
C LEU A 44 -1.11 -1.99 2.30
N ASP A 45 0.09 -2.42 2.00
CA ASP A 45 0.95 -1.72 1.06
C ASP A 45 0.65 -2.16 -0.37
N ILE A 46 -0.01 -1.28 -1.11
CA ILE A 46 -0.41 -1.52 -2.50
C ILE A 46 0.82 -1.52 -3.43
N ALA A 47 1.86 -0.74 -3.10
CA ALA A 47 3.10 -0.72 -3.87
C ALA A 47 3.89 -2.03 -3.69
N ASN A 48 3.89 -2.61 -2.49
CA ASN A 48 4.44 -3.95 -2.26
C ASN A 48 3.69 -5.05 -3.04
N VAL A 49 2.36 -5.00 -3.11
CA VAL A 49 1.58 -5.94 -3.94
C VAL A 49 1.98 -5.82 -5.42
N TYR A 50 2.05 -4.58 -5.93
CA TYR A 50 2.50 -4.31 -7.29
C TYR A 50 3.92 -4.85 -7.55
N ALA A 51 4.87 -4.55 -6.66
CA ALA A 51 6.25 -5.01 -6.76
C ALA A 51 6.34 -6.54 -6.81
N ASN A 52 5.63 -7.22 -5.89
CA ASN A 52 5.64 -8.68 -5.81
C ASN A 52 5.05 -9.34 -7.05
N ALA A 53 3.93 -8.81 -7.55
CA ALA A 53 3.25 -9.31 -8.73
C ALA A 53 4.10 -9.11 -9.99
N LEU A 54 4.63 -7.90 -10.19
CA LEU A 54 5.47 -7.56 -11.34
C LEU A 54 6.72 -8.45 -11.42
N ASN A 55 7.42 -8.61 -10.29
CA ASN A 55 8.64 -9.44 -10.22
C ASN A 55 8.38 -10.92 -10.50
N ARG A 56 7.14 -11.39 -10.35
CA ARG A 56 6.72 -12.78 -10.61
C ARG A 56 5.93 -12.93 -11.91
N GLY A 57 5.77 -11.86 -12.69
CA GLY A 57 4.96 -11.87 -13.91
C GLY A 57 3.48 -12.21 -13.67
N ARG A 58 2.94 -11.81 -12.52
CA ARG A 58 1.55 -12.01 -12.12
C ARG A 58 0.74 -10.73 -12.27
N ASP A 59 -0.57 -10.88 -12.30
CA ASP A 59 -1.50 -9.75 -12.29
C ASP A 59 -1.64 -9.16 -10.86
N PRO A 60 -1.33 -7.87 -10.64
CA PRO A 60 -1.38 -7.27 -9.31
C PRO A 60 -2.78 -7.29 -8.66
N TRP A 61 -3.83 -7.08 -9.45
CA TRP A 61 -5.20 -7.09 -8.93
C TRP A 61 -5.59 -8.48 -8.41
N THR A 62 -5.29 -9.52 -9.19
CA THR A 62 -5.51 -10.92 -8.81
C THR A 62 -4.76 -11.30 -7.53
N GLU A 63 -3.54 -10.81 -7.31
CA GLU A 63 -2.81 -11.08 -6.07
C GLU A 63 -3.37 -10.26 -4.89
N LEU A 64 -3.79 -9.00 -5.12
CA LEU A 64 -4.42 -8.15 -4.11
C LEU A 64 -5.72 -8.76 -3.58
N GLU A 65 -6.61 -9.22 -4.47
CA GLU A 65 -7.92 -9.80 -4.09
C GLU A 65 -7.81 -11.07 -3.24
N ARG A 66 -6.64 -11.70 -3.16
CA ARG A 66 -6.40 -12.88 -2.30
C ARG A 66 -6.13 -12.51 -0.86
N LEU A 67 -5.79 -11.25 -0.57
CA LEU A 67 -5.54 -10.77 0.79
C LEU A 67 -6.86 -10.65 1.57
N PRO A 68 -6.83 -10.71 2.92
CA PRO A 68 -8.04 -10.54 3.74
C PRO A 68 -8.44 -9.05 3.80
N LEU A 69 -9.05 -8.55 2.73
CA LEU A 69 -9.32 -7.12 2.52
C LEU A 69 -10.30 -6.51 3.54
N ASP A 70 -11.10 -7.34 4.22
CA ASP A 70 -11.99 -6.94 5.31
C ASP A 70 -11.25 -6.61 6.62
N ARG A 71 -9.95 -6.92 6.68
CA ARG A 71 -9.09 -6.76 7.87
C ARG A 71 -8.12 -5.58 7.78
N ILE A 72 -8.22 -4.78 6.71
CA ILE A 72 -7.34 -3.63 6.47
C ILE A 72 -7.71 -2.46 7.40
N ALA A 73 -6.72 -1.96 8.14
CA ALA A 73 -6.83 -0.74 8.94
C ALA A 73 -6.56 0.51 8.11
N TYR A 74 -5.53 0.50 7.27
CA TYR A 74 -5.19 1.56 6.32
C TYR A 74 -4.21 1.03 5.26
N CYS A 75 -3.98 1.80 4.19
CA CYS A 75 -3.09 1.41 3.10
C CYS A 75 -1.90 2.35 2.94
N HIS A 76 -0.75 1.79 2.55
CA HIS A 76 0.39 2.54 2.05
C HIS A 76 0.38 2.58 0.52
N ILE A 77 0.77 3.74 -0.01
CA ILE A 77 1.06 3.96 -1.41
C ILE A 77 2.48 4.51 -1.50
N ALA A 78 3.33 3.83 -2.25
CA ALA A 78 4.72 4.22 -2.42
C ALA A 78 5.18 4.07 -3.87
N GLY A 79 6.42 4.46 -4.14
CA GLY A 79 7.06 4.31 -5.44
C GLY A 79 8.47 3.76 -5.35
N GLY A 80 8.85 3.03 -6.39
CA GLY A 80 10.04 2.21 -6.45
C GLY A 80 10.89 2.44 -7.70
N THR A 81 11.93 1.63 -7.86
CA THR A 81 12.85 1.69 -9.01
C THR A 81 13.20 0.30 -9.54
N VAL A 82 13.39 0.19 -10.85
CA VAL A 82 13.84 -1.06 -11.48
C VAL A 82 15.37 -1.15 -11.46
N ARG A 83 15.92 -2.27 -10.97
CA ARG A 83 17.35 -2.57 -10.98
C ARG A 83 17.57 -4.00 -11.45
N GLY A 84 18.37 -4.17 -12.51
CA GLY A 84 18.67 -5.51 -13.04
C GLY A 84 17.43 -6.29 -13.52
N GLY A 85 16.37 -5.59 -13.95
CA GLY A 85 15.11 -6.22 -14.37
C GLY A 85 14.14 -6.58 -13.24
N ILE A 86 14.50 -6.26 -11.98
CA ILE A 86 13.66 -6.45 -10.80
C ILE A 86 13.18 -5.09 -10.31
N TYR A 87 11.88 -4.98 -10.01
CA TYR A 87 11.32 -3.79 -9.38
C TYR A 87 11.56 -3.85 -7.87
N HIS A 88 12.17 -2.79 -7.34
CA HIS A 88 12.42 -2.62 -5.91
C HIS A 88 11.52 -1.52 -5.38
N ASP A 89 10.70 -1.84 -4.38
CA ASP A 89 9.92 -0.81 -3.70
C ASP A 89 10.79 -0.04 -2.72
N THR A 90 11.40 1.03 -3.21
CA THR A 90 12.41 1.80 -2.45
C THR A 90 11.81 2.90 -1.60
N HIS A 91 10.53 3.24 -1.81
CA HIS A 91 9.81 4.37 -1.22
C HIS A 91 10.48 5.74 -1.46
N THR A 92 11.44 5.82 -2.38
CA THR A 92 12.22 7.04 -2.67
C THR A 92 12.00 7.57 -4.09
N ALA A 93 11.02 7.03 -4.82
CA ALA A 93 10.68 7.44 -6.18
C ALA A 93 9.18 7.81 -6.28
N PRO A 94 8.77 8.68 -7.22
CA PRO A 94 7.36 9.02 -7.43
C PRO A 94 6.48 7.76 -7.56
N VAL A 95 5.25 7.84 -7.07
CA VAL A 95 4.27 6.74 -7.21
C VAL A 95 4.05 6.45 -8.71
N PRO A 96 4.24 5.20 -9.18
CA PRO A 96 3.97 4.84 -10.57
C PRO A 96 2.48 4.92 -10.92
N ASP A 97 2.17 5.24 -12.17
CA ASP A 97 0.79 5.26 -12.68
C ASP A 97 0.10 3.89 -12.51
N GLU A 98 0.85 2.79 -12.62
CA GLU A 98 0.34 1.44 -12.43
C GLU A 98 -0.09 1.16 -10.97
N VAL A 99 0.60 1.75 -9.99
CA VAL A 99 0.19 1.67 -8.58
C VAL A 99 -1.07 2.50 -8.34
N LEU A 100 -1.17 3.67 -8.97
CA LEU A 100 -2.39 4.49 -8.93
C LEU A 100 -3.58 3.78 -9.58
N GLU A 101 -3.37 3.03 -10.67
CA GLU A 101 -4.42 2.26 -11.32
C GLU A 101 -4.86 1.05 -10.48
N LEU A 102 -3.91 0.40 -9.78
CA LEU A 102 -4.24 -0.65 -8.82
C LEU A 102 -5.09 -0.08 -7.66
N LEU A 103 -4.71 1.08 -7.13
CA LEU A 103 -5.51 1.80 -6.13
C LEU A 103 -6.89 2.18 -6.68
N ARG A 104 -6.99 2.64 -7.93
CA ARG A 104 -8.27 2.95 -8.58
C ARG A 104 -9.17 1.72 -8.65
N THR A 105 -8.61 0.59 -9.04
CA THR A 105 -9.34 -0.69 -9.12
C THR A 105 -9.83 -1.11 -7.73
N PHE A 106 -8.97 -1.02 -6.72
CA PHE A 106 -9.31 -1.26 -5.33
C PHE A 106 -10.46 -0.36 -4.83
N ALA A 107 -10.41 0.93 -5.14
CA ALA A 107 -11.49 1.86 -4.79
C ALA A 107 -12.78 1.57 -5.58
N MET A 108 -12.70 1.21 -6.86
CA MET A 108 -13.88 0.85 -7.66
C MET A 108 -14.56 -0.43 -7.19
N ALA A 109 -13.81 -1.37 -6.63
CA ALA A 109 -14.34 -2.57 -5.98
C ALA A 109 -15.08 -2.29 -4.66
N GLY A 110 -15.11 -1.03 -4.20
CA GLY A 110 -15.87 -0.59 -3.04
C GLY A 110 -15.06 -0.50 -1.74
N HIS A 111 -13.75 -0.75 -1.79
CA HIS A 111 -12.90 -0.60 -0.61
C HIS A 111 -12.69 0.88 -0.29
N ARG A 112 -12.84 1.23 0.99
CA ARG A 112 -12.74 2.60 1.52
C ARG A 112 -11.94 2.57 2.82
N THR A 113 -10.62 2.65 2.69
CA THR A 113 -9.68 2.66 3.81
C THR A 113 -8.85 3.95 3.79
N PRO A 114 -8.35 4.43 4.94
CA PRO A 114 -7.40 5.53 4.96
C PRO A 114 -6.15 5.19 4.13
N LEU A 115 -5.59 6.19 3.46
CA LEU A 115 -4.44 6.05 2.58
C LEU A 115 -3.29 6.93 3.09
N MET A 116 -2.06 6.44 2.99
CA MET A 116 -0.85 7.19 3.30
C MET A 116 0.12 7.09 2.13
N LEU A 117 0.63 8.24 1.67
CA LEU A 117 1.82 8.29 0.83
C LEU A 117 3.04 7.99 1.71
N GLU A 118 3.75 6.91 1.42
CA GLU A 118 5.01 6.56 2.09
C GLU A 118 6.21 7.07 1.28
N ARG A 119 7.08 7.83 1.96
CA ARG A 119 8.27 8.45 1.37
C ARG A 119 9.43 8.37 2.37
N ASP A 120 10.35 7.45 2.12
CA ASP A 120 11.45 7.15 3.06
C ASP A 120 12.75 7.90 2.75
N GLY A 121 12.77 8.65 1.67
CA GLY A 121 13.92 9.45 1.28
C GLY A 121 13.72 10.11 -0.07
N HIS A 122 14.76 10.84 -0.51
CA HIS A 122 14.74 11.62 -1.76
C HIS A 122 13.52 12.55 -1.86
N TYR A 123 13.16 13.18 -0.73
CA TYR A 123 12.00 14.05 -0.61
C TYR A 123 12.00 15.13 -1.70
N PRO A 124 10.98 15.16 -2.59
CA PRO A 124 10.89 16.18 -3.62
C PRO A 124 10.37 17.50 -3.01
N PRO A 125 10.38 18.60 -3.77
CA PRO A 125 9.73 19.84 -3.36
C PRO A 125 8.26 19.63 -2.95
N GLU A 126 7.76 20.48 -2.06
CA GLU A 126 6.39 20.43 -1.54
C GLU A 126 5.33 20.30 -2.63
N ALA A 127 5.47 21.06 -3.73
CA ALA A 127 4.52 21.05 -4.83
C ALA A 127 4.40 19.67 -5.52
N GLU A 128 5.49 18.90 -5.57
CA GLU A 128 5.49 17.55 -6.14
C GLU A 128 4.83 16.56 -5.16
N LEU A 129 5.14 16.64 -3.87
CA LEU A 129 4.45 15.82 -2.85
C LEU A 129 2.93 16.07 -2.83
N LEU A 130 2.51 17.34 -2.92
CA LEU A 130 1.10 17.69 -2.99
C LEU A 130 0.43 17.16 -4.26
N ALA A 131 1.13 17.17 -5.39
CA ALA A 131 0.63 16.58 -6.64
C ALA A 131 0.50 15.05 -6.53
N GLU A 132 1.44 14.36 -5.88
CA GLU A 132 1.33 12.92 -5.60
C GLU A 132 0.13 12.61 -4.70
N LEU A 133 -0.10 13.39 -3.64
CA LEU A 133 -1.26 13.23 -2.76
C LEU A 133 -2.58 13.47 -3.50
N ASP A 134 -2.65 14.46 -4.39
CA ASP A 134 -3.82 14.69 -5.23
C ASP A 134 -4.05 13.56 -6.23
N ALA A 135 -3.00 12.99 -6.80
CA ALA A 135 -3.11 11.84 -7.71
C ALA A 135 -3.64 10.59 -6.97
N ILE A 136 -3.19 10.36 -5.74
CA ILE A 136 -3.72 9.30 -4.86
C ILE A 136 -5.21 9.56 -4.55
N ALA A 137 -5.58 10.80 -4.21
CA ALA A 137 -6.96 11.16 -3.96
C ALA A 137 -7.85 10.92 -5.20
N ASP A 138 -7.39 11.33 -6.39
CA ASP A 138 -8.10 11.12 -7.66
C ASP A 138 -8.25 9.63 -8.02
N ALA A 139 -7.24 8.80 -7.72
CA ALA A 139 -7.31 7.36 -7.92
C ALA A 139 -8.33 6.72 -6.96
N ALA A 140 -8.34 7.14 -5.70
CA ALA A 140 -9.24 6.63 -4.68
C ALA A 140 -10.67 7.20 -4.74
N GLY A 141 -10.91 8.22 -5.57
CA GLY A 141 -12.19 8.94 -5.63
C GLY A 141 -12.46 9.79 -4.39
N LEU A 142 -11.41 10.36 -3.80
CA LEU A 142 -11.44 11.26 -2.64
C LEU A 142 -11.27 12.72 -3.06
N ASP A 143 -11.57 13.65 -2.16
CA ASP A 143 -11.30 15.07 -2.38
C ASP A 143 -9.79 15.34 -2.44
N ARG A 144 -9.36 16.11 -3.42
CA ARG A 144 -7.96 16.55 -3.57
C ARG A 144 -7.50 17.39 -2.39
N ILE A 145 -6.29 17.14 -1.90
CA ILE A 145 -5.68 17.84 -0.77
C ILE A 145 -5.49 19.32 -1.09
N THR A 146 -5.02 19.67 -2.30
CA THR A 146 -4.81 21.07 -2.68
C THR A 146 -6.11 21.82 -3.01
N GLY A 147 -7.20 21.08 -3.24
CA GLY A 147 -8.53 21.62 -3.56
C GLY A 147 -9.39 21.93 -2.33
N VAL A 148 -9.08 21.35 -1.16
CA VAL A 148 -9.79 21.65 0.09
C VAL A 148 -9.37 23.03 0.58
N ARG A 149 -10.24 24.04 0.39
CA ARG A 149 -10.10 25.33 1.06
C ARG A 149 -9.97 25.07 2.56
N THR A 150 -8.86 25.49 3.16
CA THR A 150 -8.60 25.53 4.60
C THR A 150 -9.55 26.50 5.29
N SER A 151 -10.83 26.14 5.38
CA SER A 151 -11.76 26.72 6.33
C SER A 151 -11.49 26.09 7.69
N GLY A 152 -10.59 26.66 8.48
CA GLY A 152 -10.73 26.58 9.94
C GLY A 152 -9.66 25.89 10.76
N TYR A 153 -8.37 25.94 10.38
CA TYR A 153 -7.30 25.93 11.40
C TYR A 153 -6.84 27.36 11.66
N ALA A 154 -7.71 28.14 12.31
CA ALA A 154 -7.27 29.34 13.02
C ALA A 154 -6.53 28.88 14.29
N ARG A 155 -5.32 29.41 14.47
CA ARG A 155 -4.51 29.27 15.70
C ARG A 155 -5.24 29.84 16.91
#